data_AF-A0A7K1A1B7-F1
#
_entry.id   AF-A0A7K1A1B7-F1
#
_cell.length_a   1.000
_cell.length_b   1.000
_cell.length_c   1.000
_cell.angle_alpha   90.00
_cell.angle_beta   90.00
_cell.angle_gamma   90.00
#
_symmetry.space_group_name_H-M   'P 1'
#
loop_
_entity.id
_entity.type
_entity.pdbx_description
1 polymer ?
#
loop_
_entity_poly.entity_id
_entity_poly.type
_entity_poly.pdbx_seq_one_letter_code
_entity_poly.pdbx_strand_id
1 'polypeptide(L)' 'MTRSHHQRRARVLASTTAALGLMIGASTLASGTAQSAEPAGDCATPYDASLLKPGDAVSGLTVETGTTPEGFTGEVIGTL' A
#
# COMPACT_ATOMS: atom_id res chain seq x y z
N MET A 1 26.72 -43.35 -27.12
CA MET A 1 25.41 -42.77 -26.72
C MET A 1 25.50 -42.32 -25.26
N THR A 2 25.98 -41.10 -24.97
CA THR A 2 26.25 -40.66 -23.57
C THR A 2 25.71 -39.25 -23.27
N ARG A 3 25.31 -38.49 -24.30
CA ARG A 3 24.81 -37.12 -24.17
C ARG A 3 23.43 -37.00 -23.50
N SER A 4 22.59 -38.04 -23.57
CA SER A 4 21.21 -37.97 -23.08
C SER A 4 21.09 -37.94 -21.55
N HIS A 5 22.00 -38.59 -20.82
CA HIS A 5 21.95 -38.65 -19.36
C HIS A 5 22.40 -37.34 -18.70
N HIS A 6 23.35 -36.62 -19.29
CA HIS A 6 23.81 -35.32 -18.78
C HIS A 6 22.75 -34.23 -18.96
N GLN A 7 22.03 -34.23 -20.09
CA GLN A 7 20.95 -33.27 -20.35
C GLN A 7 19.74 -33.48 -19.44
N ARG A 8 19.42 -34.74 -19.08
CA ARG A 8 18.34 -35.04 -18.12
C ARG A 8 18.71 -34.58 -16.71
N ARG A 9 19.95 -34.81 -16.26
CA ARG A 9 20.42 -34.38 -14.94
C ARG A 9 20.47 -32.85 -14.81
N ALA A 10 20.87 -32.14 -15.86
CA ALA A 10 20.91 -30.68 -15.89
C ALA A 10 19.50 -30.05 -15.74
N ARG A 11 18.48 -30.63 -16.40
CA ARG A 11 17.09 -30.17 -16.27
C ARG A 11 16.51 -30.39 -14.87
N VAL A 12 16.81 -31.53 -14.25
CA VAL A 12 16.37 -31.82 -12.88
C VAL A 12 16.97 -30.81 -11.90
N LEU A 13 18.28 -30.53 -11.99
CA LEU A 13 18.91 -29.51 -11.15
C LEU A 13 18.27 -28.13 -11.35
N ALA A 14 18.08 -27.69 -12.60
CA ALA A 14 17.49 -26.39 -12.90
C ALA A 14 16.06 -26.24 -12.35
N SER A 15 15.26 -27.30 -12.36
CA SER A 15 13.91 -27.27 -11.79
C SER A 15 13.91 -27.15 -10.25
N THR A 16 14.86 -27.78 -9.58
CA THR A 16 14.97 -27.73 -8.11
C THR A 16 15.41 -26.35 -7.61
N THR A 17 16.36 -25.69 -8.29
CA THR A 17 16.79 -24.34 -7.93
C THR A 17 15.71 -23.28 -8.19
N ALA A 18 14.94 -23.42 -9.27
CA ALA A 18 13.83 -22.52 -9.55
C ALA A 18 12.72 -22.63 -8.48
N ALA A 19 12.36 -23.85 -8.07
CA ALA A 19 11.35 -24.08 -7.05
C ALA A 19 11.78 -23.53 -5.67
N LEU A 20 13.04 -23.75 -5.28
CA LEU A 20 13.58 -23.21 -4.02
C LEU A 20 13.66 -21.68 -4.04
N GLY A 21 14.07 -21.08 -5.17
CA GLY A 21 14.08 -19.62 -5.32
C GLY A 21 12.69 -19.00 -5.20
N LEU A 22 11.66 -19.64 -5.76
CA LEU A 22 10.27 -19.17 -5.68
C LEU A 22 9.71 -19.24 -4.25
N MET A 23 10.01 -20.31 -3.51
CA MET A 23 9.59 -20.47 -2.12
C MET A 23 10.23 -19.43 -1.19
N ILE A 24 11.52 -19.11 -1.41
CA ILE A 24 12.22 -18.08 -0.64
C ILE A 24 11.67 -16.68 -0.98
N GLY A 25 11.43 -16.39 -2.26
CA GLY A 25 10.84 -15.12 -2.69
C GLY A 25 9.40 -14.89 -2.20
N ALA A 26 8.59 -15.95 -2.06
CA ALA A 26 7.25 -15.83 -1.50
C ALA A 26 7.26 -15.45 -0.01
N SER A 27 8.27 -15.92 0.75
CA SER A 27 8.40 -15.60 2.17
C SER A 27 8.76 -14.14 2.45
N THR A 28 9.51 -13.48 1.55
CA THR A 28 9.84 -12.06 1.68
C THR A 28 8.66 -11.15 1.34
N LEU A 29 7.81 -11.56 0.40
CA LEU A 29 6.55 -10.85 0.07
C LEU A 29 5.51 -10.97 1.18
N ALA A 30 5.45 -12.11 1.88
CA ALA A 30 4.50 -12.35 2.96
C ALA A 30 4.88 -11.66 4.29
N SER A 31 6.15 -11.30 4.47
CA SER A 31 6.67 -10.73 5.73
C SER A 31 6.67 -9.20 5.77
N GLY A 32 6.40 -8.54 4.64
CA GLY A 32 6.24 -7.10 4.59
C GLY A 32 4.76 -6.75 4.68
N THR A 33 4.20 -6.69 5.89
CA THR A 33 2.93 -5.98 6.07
C THR A 33 3.12 -4.56 5.54
N ALA A 34 2.23 -4.11 4.65
CA ALA A 34 2.12 -2.69 4.37
C ALA A 34 1.86 -2.00 5.71
N GLN A 35 2.89 -1.37 6.27
CA GLN A 35 2.86 -0.78 7.60
C GLN A 35 2.04 0.51 7.51
N SER A 36 0.72 0.36 7.37
CA SER A 36 -0.19 1.46 7.65
C SER A 36 -0.01 1.80 9.12
N ALA A 37 0.14 3.09 9.43
CA ALA A 37 0.13 3.53 10.80
C ALA A 37 -1.14 3.01 11.49
N GLU A 38 -1.03 2.62 12.77
CA GLU A 38 -2.19 2.29 13.59
C GLU A 38 -3.21 3.43 13.44
N PRO A 39 -4.47 3.15 13.03
CA PRO A 39 -5.49 4.18 12.96
C PRO A 39 -5.53 4.91 14.30
N ALA A 40 -5.40 6.23 14.28
CA ALA A 40 -5.52 7.01 15.51
C ALA A 40 -6.86 6.63 16.17
N GLY A 41 -6.82 6.17 17.42
CA GLY A 41 -7.96 5.59 18.14
C GLY A 41 -9.13 6.55 18.40
N ASP A 42 -9.01 7.79 17.92
CA ASP A 42 -9.99 8.86 18.03
C ASP A 42 -10.64 9.08 16.65
N CYS A 43 -11.37 8.08 16.17
CA CYS A 43 -12.23 8.24 15.00
C CYS A 43 -13.41 9.15 15.37
N ALA A 44 -13.12 10.44 15.52
CA ALA A 44 -14.11 11.47 15.75
C ALA A 44 -15.17 11.38 14.64
N THR A 45 -16.43 11.56 15.02
CA THR A 45 -17.51 11.61 14.05
C THR A 45 -17.19 12.70 13.02
N PRO A 46 -17.22 12.38 11.70
CA PRO A 46 -16.92 13.37 10.68
C PRO A 46 -17.87 14.56 10.77
N TYR A 47 -17.36 15.74 10.40
CA TYR A 47 -18.14 16.97 10.37
C TYR A 47 -19.34 16.84 9.42
N ASP A 48 -20.51 17.27 9.86
CA ASP A 48 -21.74 17.19 9.07
C ASP A 48 -21.74 18.26 7.95
N ALA A 49 -21.62 17.81 6.71
CA ALA A 49 -21.58 18.68 5.54
C ALA A 49 -22.86 19.49 5.32
N SER A 50 -24.01 19.08 5.89
CA SER A 50 -25.27 19.83 5.79
C SER A 50 -25.22 21.18 6.54
N LEU A 51 -24.23 21.36 7.42
CA LEU A 51 -24.02 22.60 8.17
C LEU A 51 -23.18 23.63 7.40
N LEU A 52 -22.52 23.23 6.31
CA LEU A 52 -21.66 24.12 5.51
C LEU A 52 -22.50 25.07 4.65
N LYS A 53 -22.06 26.33 4.59
CA LYS A 53 -22.65 27.37 3.75
C LYS A 53 -21.60 27.98 2.82
N PRO A 54 -22.00 28.45 1.63
CA PRO A 54 -21.11 29.24 0.80
C PRO A 54 -20.58 30.46 1.57
N GLY A 55 -19.27 30.70 1.50
CA GLY A 55 -18.63 31.77 2.26
C GLY A 55 -18.02 31.36 3.60
N ASP A 56 -18.28 30.14 4.08
CA ASP A 56 -17.72 29.70 5.35
C ASP A 56 -16.20 29.47 5.23
N ALA A 57 -15.45 30.03 6.19
CA ALA A 57 -14.03 29.76 6.33
C ALA A 57 -13.82 28.35 6.88
N VAL A 58 -12.98 27.56 6.21
CA VAL A 58 -12.65 26.20 6.61
C VAL A 58 -11.15 26.06 6.81
N SER A 59 -10.78 25.34 7.87
CA SER A 59 -9.42 24.85 8.08
C SER A 59 -9.44 23.34 8.18
N GLY A 60 -8.53 22.71 7.44
CA GLY A 60 -8.43 21.26 7.37
C GLY A 60 -6.98 20.79 7.30
N LEU A 61 -6.81 19.48 7.37
CA LEU A 61 -5.54 18.83 7.13
C LEU A 61 -5.63 18.07 5.80
N THR A 62 -4.62 18.23 4.95
CA THR A 62 -4.49 17.54 3.66
C THR A 62 -3.16 16.80 3.58
N VAL A 63 -3.05 15.80 2.73
CA VAL A 63 -1.80 15.08 2.48
C VAL A 63 -1.53 15.08 0.99
N GLU A 64 -0.45 15.73 0.56
CA GLU A 64 -0.03 15.69 -0.84
C GLU A 64 0.82 14.45 -1.14
N THR A 65 1.75 14.12 -0.24
CA THR A 65 2.60 12.92 -0.34
C THR A 65 2.94 12.38 1.05
N GLY A 66 3.21 11.07 1.15
CA GLY A 66 3.52 10.42 2.42
C GLY A 66 2.29 10.30 3.34
N THR A 67 2.49 10.51 4.64
CA THR A 67 1.44 10.37 5.66
C THR A 67 1.39 11.54 6.63
N THR A 68 2.23 12.57 6.44
CA THR A 68 2.25 13.76 7.29
C THR A 68 1.24 14.76 6.76
N PRO A 69 0.19 15.11 7.53
CA PRO A 69 -0.78 16.09 7.08
C PRO A 69 -0.24 17.52 7.18
N GLU A 70 -0.59 18.33 6.20
CA GLU A 70 -0.34 19.77 6.14
C GLU A 70 -1.64 20.55 6.29
N GLY A 71 -1.55 21.72 6.93
CA GLY A 71 -2.70 22.60 7.13
C GLY A 71 -3.14 23.30 5.85
N PHE A 72 -4.44 23.30 5.59
CA PHE A 72 -5.07 24.07 4.53
C PHE A 72 -6.13 25.01 5.12
N THR A 73 -6.23 26.21 4.55
CA THR A 73 -7.30 27.17 4.85
C THR A 73 -7.94 27.65 3.55
N GLY A 74 -9.27 27.67 3.51
CA GLY A 74 -10.02 28.08 2.33
C GLY A 74 -11.45 28.49 2.66
N GLU A 75 -12.26 28.63 1.61
CA GLU A 75 -13.66 29.06 1.68
C GLU A 75 -14.55 28.04 0.96
N VAL A 76 -15.72 27.76 1.54
CA VAL A 76 -16.73 26.90 0.90
C VAL A 76 -17.36 27.63 -0.28
N ILE A 77 -17.25 27.04 -1.47
CA ILE A 77 -17.87 27.58 -2.69
C ILE A 77 -19.32 27.07 -2.87
N GLY A 78 -19.64 25.90 -2.32
CA GLY A 78 -20.98 25.29 -2.34
C GLY A 78 -20.98 23.84 -1.88
N THR A 79 -22.17 23.28 -1.67
CA THR A 79 -22.41 21.86 -1.33
C THR A 79 -23.24 21.19 -2.44
N LEU A 80 -23.10 19.86 -2.57
CA LEU A 80 -23.79 19.03 -3.58
C LEU A 80 -24.94 18.23 -2.97
#